data_AF-A0A970UL82-F1
#
_entry.id   AF-A0A970UL82-F1
#
_cell.length_a   1.000
_cell.length_b   1.000
_cell.length_c   1.000
_cell.angle_alpha   90.00
_cell.angle_beta   90.00
_cell.angle_gamma   90.00
#
_symmetry.space_group_name_H-M   'P 1'
#
loop_
_entity.id
_entity.type
_entity.pdbx_description
1 polymer ?
#
loop_
_entity_poly.entity_id
_entity_poly.type
_entity_poly.pdbx_seq_one_letter_code
_entity_poly.pdbx_strand_id
1 'polypeptide(L)'
;MLSPALLPSYLQYNAMVTGFCEFTEAEARAAGFAITGRLPEEFDEIAITDHIYSMFKAGGYQNHIDYSRYTGEQISTKEAFLEIEPVVYLNGTDYKITGIVDTGFNKERYAALDDNTLTDLERYALTGEYEALKKYGYHGLAFVKEGFLEQLIAAAEEEYEISLDDVNGYCMLFTGTHENPKFYSYFNRVINAEGLSKKASIFYLDENDTTLDSGSVLLPLSYDVINFLDRYEDNIGSRLQQALAHKDFELVKEVIKENKDTIKPLFESLTINYSIAYNYYEKSPQIKGFFADTSLNDEVYTPGELLCLSDDLYEPYGDFRGRIFSHAITPMPESMEGIRKAATFNYRQPKEGILFTMQNEITSVLYVVNSSLETFAQVFLYVGLGLAFFAAVLLTNYISTSISYKKREIGILRAVGARSSDVFGIFFNESLIIALINFILASVATGVTVFILNTVFRRDYNLLITFLLFGIRQVGLILGSSLLVAFIASFIPVMRIARKKPIDAINNR
;
A
#
# COMPACT_ATOMS: atom_id res chain seq x y z
N MET A 1 -0.05 26.96 -11.75
CA MET A 1 0.71 25.92 -12.48
C MET A 1 2.17 26.34 -12.58
N LEU A 2 3.11 25.48 -12.19
CA LEU A 2 4.55 25.76 -12.20
C LEU A 2 5.12 25.78 -13.63
N SER A 3 6.17 26.56 -13.86
CA SER A 3 6.81 26.74 -15.18
C SER A 3 7.60 25.49 -15.61
N PRO A 4 7.50 24.99 -16.86
CA PRO A 4 8.10 23.72 -17.30
C PRO A 4 9.64 23.66 -17.41
N ALA A 5 10.37 24.71 -17.01
CA ALA A 5 11.75 24.92 -17.46
C ALA A 5 12.87 24.36 -16.55
N LEU A 6 12.55 23.65 -15.47
CA LEU A 6 13.56 23.06 -14.58
C LEU A 6 13.14 21.64 -14.18
N LEU A 7 13.60 20.64 -14.94
CA LEU A 7 13.41 19.22 -14.60
C LEU A 7 14.77 18.54 -14.47
N PRO A 8 15.22 18.36 -13.23
CA PRO A 8 15.40 17.02 -12.69
C PRO A 8 14.45 16.83 -11.49
N SER A 9 13.76 15.67 -11.45
CA SER A 9 12.86 15.23 -10.37
C SER A 9 11.45 15.90 -10.35
N TYR A 10 10.52 15.35 -11.14
CA TYR A 10 9.08 15.73 -11.15
C TYR A 10 8.39 15.43 -9.79
N LEU A 11 9.05 14.69 -8.88
CA LEU A 11 8.48 14.18 -7.64
C LEU A 11 8.48 15.21 -6.50
N GLN A 12 9.50 16.07 -6.40
CA GLN A 12 9.60 17.05 -5.30
C GLN A 12 8.91 18.38 -5.56
N TYR A 13 8.55 18.67 -6.81
CA TYR A 13 8.01 19.96 -7.23
C TYR A 13 6.54 19.87 -7.65
N ASN A 14 5.75 19.04 -6.96
CA ASN A 14 4.30 19.08 -7.05
C ASN A 14 3.75 19.78 -5.80
N ALA A 15 3.65 21.12 -5.88
CA ALA A 15 3.07 21.99 -4.87
C ALA A 15 1.56 21.71 -4.74
N MET A 16 1.22 20.58 -4.14
CA MET A 16 -0.15 20.14 -3.97
C MET A 16 -0.53 20.22 -2.51
N VAL A 17 -1.53 21.04 -2.22
CA VAL A 17 -2.28 20.96 -0.98
C VAL A 17 -3.02 19.61 -1.00
N THR A 18 -2.75 18.76 -0.02
CA THR A 18 -3.33 17.41 0.07
C THR A 18 -4.62 17.37 0.88
N GLY A 19 -4.96 18.45 1.58
CA GLY A 19 -6.19 18.61 2.34
C GLY A 19 -6.20 19.88 3.17
N PHE A 20 -7.27 20.07 3.95
CA PHE A 20 -7.43 21.20 4.86
C PHE A 20 -7.41 20.73 6.32
N CYS A 21 -6.89 21.55 7.23
CA CYS A 21 -7.02 21.33 8.66
C CYS A 21 -7.33 22.64 9.40
N GLU A 22 -8.24 22.56 10.36
CA GLU A 22 -8.46 23.62 11.33
C GLU A 22 -7.36 23.56 12.39
N PHE A 23 -6.74 24.71 12.65
CA PHE A 23 -5.68 24.82 13.65
C PHE A 23 -5.70 26.20 14.25
N THR A 24 -5.81 26.27 15.57
CA THR A 24 -5.67 27.52 16.32
C THR A 24 -4.19 27.87 16.50
N GLU A 25 -3.89 29.15 16.79
CA GLU A 25 -2.52 29.55 17.15
C GLU A 25 -2.00 28.79 18.39
N ALA A 26 -2.87 28.46 19.34
CA ALA A 26 -2.51 27.73 20.54
C ALA A 26 -2.07 26.29 20.20
N GLU A 27 -2.80 25.62 19.29
CA GLU A 27 -2.46 24.30 18.78
C GLU A 27 -1.18 24.33 17.94
N ALA A 28 -1.00 25.35 17.09
CA ALA A 28 0.24 25.59 16.34
C ALA A 28 1.46 25.62 17.26
N ARG A 29 1.38 26.41 18.35
CA ARG A 29 2.46 26.50 19.33
C ARG A 29 2.65 25.20 20.11
N ALA A 30 1.57 24.51 20.48
CA ALA A 30 1.65 23.23 21.18
C ALA A 30 2.28 22.12 20.32
N ALA A 31 2.04 22.15 19.00
CA ALA A 31 2.65 21.27 18.02
C ALA A 31 4.10 21.66 17.66
N GLY A 32 4.59 22.80 18.16
CA GLY A 32 5.93 23.31 17.88
C GLY A 32 6.07 23.97 16.50
N PHE A 33 4.97 24.36 15.85
CA PHE A 33 4.99 24.99 14.55
C PHE A 33 5.32 26.48 14.66
N ALA A 34 6.18 26.96 13.77
CA ALA A 34 6.46 28.39 13.63
C ALA A 34 5.62 28.98 12.49
N ILE A 35 5.08 30.18 12.69
CA ILE A 35 4.20 30.84 11.72
C ILE A 35 4.89 32.12 11.22
N THR A 36 4.99 32.27 9.91
CA THR A 36 5.29 33.55 9.26
C THR A 36 4.01 34.11 8.66
N GLY A 37 3.70 35.38 8.90
CA GLY A 37 2.40 35.98 8.53
C GLY A 37 1.37 35.77 9.64
N ARG A 38 0.16 35.34 9.28
CA ARG A 38 -0.91 35.03 10.23
C ARG A 38 -1.67 33.77 9.81
N LEU A 39 -2.41 33.18 10.74
CA LEU A 39 -3.40 32.16 10.39
C LEU A 39 -4.63 32.81 9.73
N PRO A 40 -5.42 32.04 8.96
CA PRO A 40 -6.63 32.54 8.29
C PRO A 40 -7.69 33.01 9.27
N GLU A 41 -8.35 34.12 8.93
CA GLU A 41 -9.49 34.67 9.68
C GLU A 41 -10.79 34.56 8.88
N GLU A 42 -10.69 34.51 7.54
CA GLU A 42 -11.81 34.38 6.60
C GLU A 42 -11.85 33.03 5.88
N PHE A 43 -13.01 32.68 5.32
CA PHE A 43 -13.23 31.36 4.68
C PHE A 43 -12.55 31.24 3.30
N ASP A 44 -12.16 32.36 2.70
CA ASP A 44 -11.38 32.44 1.46
C ASP A 44 -9.87 32.66 1.73
N GLU A 45 -9.43 32.39 2.97
CA GLU A 45 -8.03 32.48 3.37
C GLU A 45 -7.46 31.12 3.80
N ILE A 46 -6.20 30.89 3.47
CA ILE A 46 -5.44 29.71 3.90
C ILE A 46 -4.05 30.09 4.38
N ALA A 47 -3.47 29.27 5.24
CA ALA A 47 -2.03 29.26 5.49
C ALA A 47 -1.44 27.95 4.96
N ILE A 48 -0.40 28.05 4.14
CA ILE A 48 0.26 26.87 3.55
C ILE A 48 1.46 26.45 4.39
N THR A 49 1.98 25.26 4.18
CA THR A 49 3.21 24.84 4.87
C THR A 49 4.47 25.47 4.26
N ASP A 50 5.54 25.52 5.05
CA ASP A 50 6.89 25.85 4.57
C ASP A 50 7.36 24.93 3.44
N HIS A 51 6.90 23.67 3.44
CA HIS A 51 7.17 22.73 2.36
C HIS A 51 6.53 23.18 1.05
N ILE A 52 5.24 23.54 1.06
CA ILE A 52 4.54 24.06 -0.13
C ILE A 52 5.18 25.36 -0.61
N TYR A 53 5.49 26.29 0.30
CA TYR A 53 6.20 27.52 -0.04
C TYR A 53 7.55 27.23 -0.71
N SER A 54 8.32 26.25 -0.23
CA SER A 54 9.61 25.91 -0.83
C SER A 54 9.51 25.45 -2.28
N MET A 55 8.38 24.84 -2.67
CA MET A 55 8.11 24.46 -4.06
C MET A 55 7.80 25.69 -4.92
N PHE A 56 7.02 26.65 -4.42
CA PHE A 56 6.82 27.94 -5.09
C PHE A 56 8.13 28.71 -5.24
N LYS A 57 8.98 28.72 -4.20
CA LYS A 57 10.30 29.33 -4.27
C LYS A 57 11.19 28.66 -5.33
N ALA A 58 11.14 27.33 -5.46
CA ALA A 58 11.97 26.62 -6.43
C ALA A 58 11.46 26.76 -7.89
N GLY A 59 10.16 26.61 -8.11
CA GLY A 59 9.55 26.60 -9.46
C GLY A 59 8.95 27.94 -9.91
N GLY A 60 8.98 28.96 -9.05
CA GLY A 60 8.26 30.22 -9.23
C GLY A 60 6.78 30.10 -8.85
N TYR A 61 6.10 31.25 -8.85
CA TYR A 61 4.69 31.36 -8.48
C TYR A 61 3.91 32.14 -9.53
N GLN A 62 2.65 31.76 -9.75
CA GLN A 62 1.71 32.50 -10.57
C GLN A 62 0.41 32.70 -9.81
N ASN A 63 -0.04 33.95 -9.69
CA ASN A 63 -1.29 34.29 -9.03
C ASN A 63 -2.50 33.87 -9.89
N HIS A 64 -3.53 33.28 -9.27
CA HIS A 64 -4.68 32.79 -10.02
C HIS A 64 -5.61 33.90 -10.53
N ILE A 65 -5.70 35.02 -9.81
CA ILE A 65 -6.65 36.10 -10.12
C ILE A 65 -6.17 36.95 -11.28
N ASP A 66 -4.93 37.43 -11.21
CA ASP A 66 -4.37 38.38 -12.18
C ASP A 66 -3.33 37.76 -13.12
N TYR A 67 -3.03 36.47 -12.94
CA TYR A 67 -2.03 35.70 -13.69
C TYR A 67 -0.61 36.25 -13.65
N SER A 68 -0.31 37.17 -12.72
CA SER A 68 1.04 37.71 -12.48
C SER A 68 2.01 36.60 -12.10
N ARG A 69 3.26 36.69 -12.60
CA ARG A 69 4.28 35.65 -12.44
C ARG A 69 5.47 36.19 -11.66
N TYR A 70 5.94 35.40 -10.70
CA TYR A 70 7.05 35.72 -9.82
C TYR A 70 8.09 34.60 -9.87
N THR A 71 9.36 34.97 -10.05
CA THR A 71 10.47 34.01 -9.99
C THR A 71 10.83 33.70 -8.55
N GLY A 72 11.50 32.56 -8.33
CA GLY A 72 12.00 32.18 -7.00
C GLY A 72 12.87 33.23 -6.30
N GLU A 73 13.59 34.05 -7.06
CA GLU A 73 14.38 35.17 -6.51
C GLU A 73 13.50 36.29 -5.97
N GLN A 74 12.39 36.60 -6.67
CA GLN A 74 11.44 37.64 -6.27
C GLN A 74 10.66 37.25 -5.00
N ILE A 75 10.43 35.96 -4.79
CA ILE A 75 9.74 35.41 -3.61
C ILE A 75 10.70 34.63 -2.70
N SER A 76 11.95 35.09 -2.60
CA SER A 76 13.05 34.37 -1.95
C SER A 76 12.91 34.24 -0.43
N THR A 77 12.11 35.09 0.21
CA THR A 77 11.72 34.98 1.62
C THR A 77 10.22 34.78 1.76
N LYS A 78 9.81 34.21 2.90
CA LYS A 78 8.40 33.98 3.24
C LYS A 78 7.63 35.29 3.29
N GLU A 79 8.25 36.33 3.84
CA GLU A 79 7.69 37.68 3.95
C GLU A 79 7.47 38.29 2.57
N ALA A 80 8.48 38.22 1.68
CA ALA A 80 8.36 38.72 0.31
C ALA A 80 7.27 37.97 -0.49
N PHE A 81 7.10 36.67 -0.23
CA PHE A 81 6.00 35.91 -0.81
C PHE A 81 4.63 36.33 -0.28
N LEU A 82 4.50 36.61 1.02
CA LEU A 82 3.21 37.06 1.58
C LEU A 82 2.87 38.51 1.18
N GLU A 83 3.88 39.36 0.95
CA GLU A 83 3.69 40.75 0.50
C GLU A 83 3.05 40.87 -0.88
N ILE A 84 3.19 39.86 -1.75
CA ILE A 84 2.54 39.84 -3.07
C ILE A 84 1.09 39.35 -3.03
N GLU A 85 0.54 39.15 -1.83
CA GLU A 85 -0.83 38.67 -1.58
C GLU A 85 -1.22 37.46 -2.45
N PRO A 86 -0.51 36.33 -2.33
CA PRO A 86 -0.66 35.24 -3.27
C PRO A 86 -2.04 34.58 -3.15
N VAL A 87 -2.71 34.38 -4.28
CA VAL A 87 -3.96 33.63 -4.40
C VAL A 87 -3.74 32.31 -5.15
N VAL A 88 -4.29 31.21 -4.64
CA VAL A 88 -4.29 29.90 -5.28
C VAL A 88 -5.72 29.39 -5.44
N TYR A 89 -5.97 28.69 -6.53
CA TYR A 89 -7.26 28.06 -6.80
C TYR A 89 -7.25 26.61 -6.32
N LEU A 90 -8.13 26.29 -5.36
CA LEU A 90 -8.27 24.96 -4.78
C LEU A 90 -9.76 24.62 -4.67
N ASN A 91 -10.15 23.40 -5.05
CA ASN A 91 -11.52 22.90 -4.90
C ASN A 91 -12.62 23.90 -5.33
N GLY A 92 -12.49 24.50 -6.52
CA GLY A 92 -13.50 25.41 -7.04
C GLY A 92 -13.46 26.84 -6.48
N THR A 93 -12.53 27.16 -5.59
CA THR A 93 -12.50 28.42 -4.84
C THR A 93 -11.11 29.06 -4.87
N ASP A 94 -11.08 30.38 -4.92
CA ASP A 94 -9.85 31.17 -4.79
C ASP A 94 -9.53 31.41 -3.33
N TYR A 95 -8.32 31.04 -2.92
CA TYR A 95 -7.83 31.20 -1.56
C TYR A 95 -6.63 32.15 -1.51
N LYS A 96 -6.74 33.20 -0.71
CA LYS A 96 -5.61 34.07 -0.35
C LYS A 96 -4.72 33.36 0.67
N ILE A 97 -3.43 33.27 0.37
CA ILE A 97 -2.44 32.74 1.31
C ILE A 97 -2.02 33.85 2.27
N THR A 98 -2.35 33.68 3.55
CA THR A 98 -2.13 34.68 4.61
C THR A 98 -0.97 34.34 5.54
N GLY A 99 -0.51 33.08 5.50
CA GLY A 99 0.60 32.62 6.32
C GLY A 99 1.33 31.41 5.76
N ILE A 100 2.53 31.21 6.29
CA ILE A 100 3.37 30.04 6.04
C ILE A 100 3.69 29.36 7.37
N VAL A 101 3.27 28.11 7.52
CA VAL A 101 3.44 27.28 8.72
C VAL A 101 4.64 26.35 8.56
N ASP A 102 5.67 26.56 9.36
CA ASP A 102 6.80 25.64 9.48
C ASP A 102 6.41 24.47 10.38
N THR A 103 6.17 23.34 9.73
CA THR A 103 5.77 22.07 10.34
C THR A 103 6.98 21.20 10.72
N GLY A 104 8.21 21.70 10.52
CA GLY A 104 9.44 20.95 10.80
C GLY A 104 9.78 19.89 9.74
N PHE A 105 9.33 20.07 8.49
CA PHE A 105 9.60 19.13 7.40
C PHE A 105 11.11 18.97 7.14
N ASN A 106 11.61 17.74 7.22
CA ASN A 106 13.05 17.45 7.05
C ASN A 106 13.45 17.41 5.57
N LYS A 107 13.74 18.59 4.99
CA LYS A 107 14.18 18.72 3.59
C LYS A 107 15.50 18.02 3.30
N GLU A 108 16.43 18.02 4.26
CA GLU A 108 17.77 17.42 4.08
C GLU A 108 17.69 15.91 3.82
N ARG A 109 16.77 15.21 4.49
CA ARG A 109 16.55 13.78 4.29
C ARG A 109 16.20 13.41 2.85
N TYR A 110 15.48 14.28 2.15
CA TYR A 110 14.96 14.03 0.82
C TYR A 110 15.78 14.69 -0.28
N ALA A 111 16.77 15.52 0.05
CA ALA A 111 17.61 16.23 -0.95
C ALA A 111 18.27 15.27 -1.96
N ALA A 112 18.55 14.02 -1.56
CA ALA A 112 19.13 13.02 -2.45
C ALA A 112 18.21 12.57 -3.60
N LEU A 113 16.89 12.77 -3.52
CA LEU A 113 15.96 12.41 -4.60
C LEU A 113 16.16 13.26 -5.85
N ASP A 114 16.70 14.48 -5.70
CA ASP A 114 17.08 15.36 -6.80
C ASP A 114 18.38 14.92 -7.49
N ASP A 115 19.12 13.99 -6.88
CA ASP A 115 20.33 13.40 -7.44
C ASP A 115 20.02 12.06 -8.15
N ASN A 116 20.69 11.83 -9.29
CA ASN A 116 20.61 10.59 -10.05
C ASN A 116 21.55 9.49 -9.52
N THR A 117 22.23 9.71 -8.39
CA THR A 117 23.16 8.75 -7.79
C THR A 117 22.49 7.63 -6.99
N LEU A 118 21.21 7.79 -6.62
CA LEU A 118 20.46 6.76 -5.88
C LEU A 118 20.23 5.51 -6.73
N THR A 119 20.41 4.34 -6.12
CA THR A 119 19.94 3.08 -6.70
C THR A 119 18.41 3.05 -6.80
N ASP A 120 17.86 2.19 -7.66
CA ASP A 120 16.41 2.06 -7.83
C ASP A 120 15.68 1.76 -6.52
N LEU A 121 16.27 0.91 -5.68
CA LEU A 121 15.69 0.54 -4.38
C LEU A 121 15.71 1.71 -3.39
N GLU A 122 16.81 2.46 -3.32
CA GLU A 122 16.91 3.65 -2.46
C GLU A 122 15.93 4.73 -2.91
N ARG A 123 15.87 5.00 -4.22
CA ARG A 123 14.93 5.97 -4.79
C ARG A 123 13.49 5.58 -4.48
N TYR A 124 13.14 4.32 -4.66
CA TYR A 124 11.80 3.83 -4.33
C TYR A 124 11.47 4.02 -2.86
N ALA A 125 12.37 3.61 -1.95
CA ALA A 125 12.16 3.74 -0.51
C ALA A 125 12.01 5.20 -0.07
N LEU A 126 12.93 6.08 -0.48
CA LEU A 126 12.91 7.50 -0.14
C LEU A 126 11.70 8.23 -0.75
N THR A 127 11.30 7.85 -1.98
CA THR A 127 10.10 8.42 -2.62
C THR A 127 8.85 7.99 -1.87
N GLY A 128 8.72 6.71 -1.53
CA GLY A 128 7.57 6.19 -0.79
C GLY A 128 7.43 6.82 0.59
N GLU A 129 8.55 7.13 1.24
CA GLU A 129 8.58 7.85 2.50
C GLU A 129 8.15 9.32 2.34
N TYR A 130 8.74 10.02 1.38
CA TYR A 130 8.42 11.41 1.04
C TYR A 130 6.93 11.59 0.73
N GLU A 131 6.36 10.72 -0.11
CA GLU A 131 4.95 10.74 -0.48
C GLU A 131 4.04 10.46 0.73
N ALA A 132 4.43 9.53 1.61
CA ALA A 132 3.65 9.23 2.81
C ALA A 132 3.58 10.44 3.76
N LEU A 133 4.70 11.17 3.95
CA LEU A 133 4.71 12.38 4.77
C LEU A 133 3.87 13.52 4.20
N LYS A 134 3.95 13.71 2.88
CA LYS A 134 3.20 14.75 2.19
C LYS A 134 1.69 14.46 2.24
N LYS A 135 1.30 13.20 2.04
CA LYS A 135 -0.11 12.79 1.95
C LYS A 135 -0.78 12.57 3.32
N TYR A 136 -0.07 11.98 4.28
CA TYR A 136 -0.64 11.54 5.56
C TYR A 136 -0.10 12.30 6.78
N GLY A 137 0.65 13.39 6.57
CA GLY A 137 1.16 14.28 7.61
C GLY A 137 0.70 15.73 7.43
N TYR A 138 1.10 16.60 8.35
CA TYR A 138 0.75 18.02 8.30
C TYR A 138 1.40 18.79 7.15
N HIS A 139 2.46 18.23 6.55
CA HIS A 139 3.33 18.94 5.60
C HIS A 139 2.66 19.28 4.26
N GLY A 140 1.62 18.55 3.86
CA GLY A 140 0.83 18.83 2.66
C GLY A 140 -0.46 19.60 2.93
N LEU A 141 -0.81 19.89 4.18
CA LEU A 141 -2.11 20.48 4.52
C LEU A 141 -2.11 22.01 4.38
N ALA A 142 -3.26 22.56 4.01
CA ALA A 142 -3.57 23.97 4.16
C ALA A 142 -4.32 24.18 5.49
N PHE A 143 -3.82 25.11 6.28
CA PHE A 143 -4.40 25.50 7.55
C PHE A 143 -5.52 26.51 7.26
N VAL A 144 -6.68 26.31 7.87
CA VAL A 144 -7.91 27.10 7.67
C VAL A 144 -8.47 27.57 9.02
N LYS A 145 -9.39 28.54 8.97
CA LYS A 145 -10.11 29.02 10.15
C LYS A 145 -11.03 27.96 10.75
N GLU A 146 -11.32 28.08 12.04
CA GLU A 146 -12.32 27.27 12.73
C GLU A 146 -13.72 27.42 12.07
N GLY A 147 -14.43 26.30 11.92
CA GLY A 147 -15.74 26.22 11.26
C GLY A 147 -15.68 26.03 9.74
N PHE A 148 -14.49 26.06 9.13
CA PHE A 148 -14.31 25.81 7.70
C PHE A 148 -14.67 24.37 7.31
N LEU A 149 -14.27 23.39 8.12
CA LEU A 149 -14.56 21.98 7.87
C LEU A 149 -16.07 21.71 8.01
N GLU A 150 -16.74 22.38 8.94
CA GLU A 150 -18.20 22.27 9.09
C GLU A 150 -18.95 22.78 7.86
N GLN A 151 -18.49 23.89 7.27
CA GLN A 151 -19.02 24.40 6.00
C GLN A 151 -18.78 23.42 4.85
N LEU A 152 -17.59 22.80 4.79
CA LEU A 152 -17.31 21.77 3.79
C LEU A 152 -18.20 20.53 3.96
N ILE A 153 -18.42 20.07 5.19
CA ILE A 153 -19.33 18.93 5.49
C ILE A 153 -20.74 19.25 5.03
N ALA A 154 -21.25 20.43 5.39
CA ALA A 154 -22.60 20.84 5.02
C ALA A 154 -22.79 20.91 3.49
N ALA A 155 -21.77 21.35 2.75
CA ALA A 155 -21.79 21.34 1.29
C ALA A 155 -21.73 19.91 0.70
N ALA A 156 -21.02 18.99 1.36
CA ALA A 156 -20.85 17.60 0.90
C ALA A 156 -22.07 16.70 1.17
N GLU A 157 -22.86 16.94 2.22
CA GLU A 157 -24.07 16.16 2.53
C GLU A 157 -25.17 16.27 1.45
N GLU A 158 -25.14 17.31 0.62
CA GLU A 158 -26.06 17.47 -0.51
C GLU A 158 -25.67 16.64 -1.75
N GLU A 159 -24.51 15.95 -1.71
CA GLU A 159 -23.99 15.20 -2.84
C GLU A 159 -24.37 13.71 -2.79
N TYR A 160 -24.98 13.21 -3.87
CA TYR A 160 -25.34 11.79 -4.03
C TYR A 160 -24.19 10.94 -4.58
N GLU A 161 -23.07 11.57 -4.94
CA GLU A 161 -21.90 10.92 -5.51
C GLU A 161 -20.88 10.63 -4.42
N ILE A 162 -20.21 9.49 -4.51
CA ILE A 162 -19.16 9.08 -3.59
C ILE A 162 -17.88 8.97 -4.39
N SER A 163 -16.89 9.77 -4.04
CA SER A 163 -15.52 9.60 -4.53
C SER A 163 -14.93 8.33 -3.92
N LEU A 164 -14.57 7.38 -4.78
CA LEU A 164 -13.89 6.15 -4.41
C LEU A 164 -12.46 6.42 -3.95
N ASP A 165 -11.81 7.47 -4.46
CA ASP A 165 -10.48 7.87 -3.99
C ASP A 165 -10.49 8.21 -2.49
N ASP A 166 -11.59 8.78 -1.98
CA ASP A 166 -11.76 9.13 -0.56
C ASP A 166 -11.84 7.89 0.34
N VAL A 167 -12.23 6.73 -0.22
CA VAL A 167 -12.31 5.45 0.50
C VAL A 167 -11.20 4.47 0.10
N ASN A 168 -10.15 4.96 -0.56
CA ASN A 168 -9.07 4.15 -1.14
C ASN A 168 -9.62 2.98 -1.99
N GLY A 169 -10.68 3.26 -2.72
CA GLY A 169 -11.37 2.34 -3.59
C GLY A 169 -11.18 2.70 -5.05
N TYR A 170 -11.45 1.73 -5.91
CA TYR A 170 -11.55 1.96 -7.33
C TYR A 170 -12.53 0.97 -7.93
N CYS A 171 -13.07 1.30 -9.09
CA CYS A 171 -13.83 0.36 -9.88
C CYS A 171 -13.24 0.27 -11.29
N MET A 172 -12.84 -0.94 -11.68
CA MET A 172 -12.32 -1.24 -13.01
C MET A 172 -13.27 -2.17 -13.74
N LEU A 173 -13.58 -1.81 -14.99
CA LEU A 173 -14.31 -2.63 -15.94
C LEU A 173 -13.35 -3.13 -17.01
N PHE A 174 -13.29 -4.43 -17.24
CA PHE A 174 -12.49 -4.98 -18.35
C PHE A 174 -13.05 -6.27 -18.94
N THR A 175 -12.63 -6.56 -20.17
CA THR A 175 -12.83 -7.86 -20.84
C THR A 175 -11.48 -8.49 -21.17
N GLY A 176 -11.38 -9.82 -21.11
CA GLY A 176 -10.13 -10.55 -21.41
C GLY A 176 -9.30 -10.90 -20.17
N THR A 177 -8.01 -11.19 -20.35
CA THR A 177 -7.10 -11.42 -19.22
C THR A 177 -6.55 -10.09 -18.69
N HIS A 178 -6.19 -10.05 -17.40
CA HIS A 178 -5.56 -8.87 -16.78
C HIS A 178 -4.34 -8.34 -17.54
N GLU A 179 -3.58 -9.23 -18.20
CA GLU A 179 -2.39 -8.87 -18.96
C GLU A 179 -2.69 -8.24 -20.32
N ASN A 180 -3.90 -8.41 -20.86
CA ASN A 180 -4.28 -7.87 -22.18
C ASN A 180 -5.79 -7.59 -22.27
N PRO A 181 -6.29 -6.54 -21.61
CA PRO A 181 -7.71 -6.21 -21.61
C PRO A 181 -8.15 -5.68 -22.99
N LYS A 182 -9.28 -6.17 -23.52
CA LYS A 182 -9.85 -5.65 -24.78
C LYS A 182 -10.67 -4.37 -24.57
N PHE A 183 -11.20 -4.20 -23.36
CA PHE A 183 -11.81 -3.00 -22.82
C PHE A 183 -11.22 -2.76 -21.43
N TYR A 184 -10.96 -1.50 -21.08
CA TYR A 184 -10.52 -1.11 -19.75
C TYR A 184 -11.07 0.28 -19.46
N SER A 185 -11.81 0.43 -18.37
CA SER A 185 -12.29 1.73 -17.90
C SER A 185 -12.23 1.79 -16.38
N TYR A 186 -11.82 2.94 -15.86
CA TYR A 186 -11.57 3.19 -14.43
C TYR A 186 -12.53 4.26 -13.93
N PHE A 187 -13.25 3.94 -12.86
CA PHE A 187 -14.21 4.83 -12.22
C PHE A 187 -13.72 5.11 -10.81
N ASN A 188 -13.62 6.40 -10.48
CA ASN A 188 -13.26 6.92 -9.16
C ASN A 188 -14.46 7.58 -8.47
N ARG A 189 -15.65 7.59 -9.06
CA ARG A 189 -16.89 8.08 -8.44
C ARG A 189 -18.02 7.10 -8.64
N VAL A 190 -18.89 6.94 -7.64
CA VAL A 190 -20.08 6.09 -7.70
C VAL A 190 -21.34 6.82 -7.26
N ILE A 191 -22.47 6.43 -7.82
CA ILE A 191 -23.79 7.00 -7.52
C ILE A 191 -24.85 5.90 -7.54
N ASN A 192 -25.97 6.06 -6.83
CA ASN A 192 -27.12 5.16 -6.98
C ASN A 192 -28.11 5.69 -8.02
N ALA A 193 -29.10 4.86 -8.35
CA ALA A 193 -30.13 5.20 -9.33
C ALA A 193 -30.92 6.47 -8.93
N GLU A 194 -31.20 6.68 -7.65
CA GLU A 194 -31.92 7.87 -7.17
C GLU A 194 -31.12 9.15 -7.44
N GLY A 195 -29.85 9.18 -7.03
CA GLY A 195 -28.96 10.33 -7.26
C GLY A 195 -28.77 10.60 -8.75
N LEU A 196 -28.57 9.53 -9.54
CA LEU A 196 -28.35 9.64 -10.98
C LEU A 196 -29.55 10.25 -11.70
N SER A 197 -30.77 9.85 -11.32
CA SER A 197 -32.01 10.37 -11.93
C SER A 197 -32.19 11.88 -11.80
N LYS A 198 -31.48 12.52 -10.86
CA LYS A 198 -31.50 13.98 -10.64
C LYS A 198 -30.52 14.74 -11.54
N LYS A 199 -29.54 14.05 -12.17
CA LYS A 199 -28.42 14.66 -12.91
C LYS A 199 -28.30 14.19 -14.36
N ALA A 200 -28.74 12.98 -14.66
CA ALA A 200 -28.48 12.32 -15.95
C ALA A 200 -29.73 11.69 -16.55
N SER A 201 -29.73 11.61 -17.88
CA SER A 201 -30.68 10.80 -18.64
C SER A 201 -30.22 9.35 -18.64
N ILE A 202 -31.12 8.42 -18.34
CA ILE A 202 -30.84 6.98 -18.26
C ILE A 202 -31.44 6.26 -19.47
N PHE A 203 -30.65 5.36 -20.06
CA PHE A 203 -30.97 4.57 -21.25
C PHE A 203 -30.84 3.08 -20.94
N TYR A 204 -31.95 2.44 -20.58
CA TYR A 204 -31.97 1.01 -20.29
C TYR A 204 -31.85 0.18 -21.58
N LEU A 205 -31.13 -0.94 -21.50
CA LEU A 205 -31.08 -1.94 -22.57
C LEU A 205 -32.44 -2.62 -22.75
N ASP A 206 -33.23 -2.75 -21.70
CA ASP A 206 -34.58 -3.30 -21.75
C ASP A 206 -35.62 -2.32 -21.20
N GLU A 207 -36.48 -1.80 -22.08
CA GLU A 207 -37.51 -0.82 -21.68
C GLU A 207 -38.56 -1.42 -20.72
N ASN A 208 -38.67 -2.76 -20.64
CA ASN A 208 -39.59 -3.42 -19.70
C ASN A 208 -38.95 -3.69 -18.33
N ASP A 209 -37.63 -3.49 -18.21
CA ASP A 209 -36.83 -3.79 -17.03
C ASP A 209 -35.93 -2.58 -16.72
N THR A 210 -36.54 -1.61 -16.04
CA THR A 210 -35.92 -0.34 -15.64
C THR A 210 -35.43 -0.36 -14.19
N THR A 211 -35.53 -1.50 -13.50
CA THR A 211 -35.06 -1.63 -12.12
C THR A 211 -33.58 -2.00 -12.11
N LEU A 212 -32.83 -1.29 -11.27
CA LEU A 212 -31.42 -1.59 -11.02
C LEU A 212 -31.33 -2.63 -9.90
N ASP A 213 -31.64 -3.88 -10.25
CA ASP A 213 -31.69 -5.00 -9.29
C ASP A 213 -30.32 -5.31 -8.69
N SER A 214 -30.29 -6.10 -7.61
CA SER A 214 -29.08 -6.44 -6.87
C SER A 214 -27.94 -6.92 -7.77
N GLY A 215 -26.77 -6.30 -7.62
CA GLY A 215 -25.59 -6.61 -8.42
C GLY A 215 -25.62 -6.04 -9.84
N SER A 216 -26.52 -5.11 -10.16
CA SER A 216 -26.59 -4.45 -11.47
C SER A 216 -25.91 -3.07 -11.46
N VAL A 217 -25.49 -2.59 -12.63
CA VAL A 217 -24.86 -1.27 -12.81
C VAL A 217 -25.36 -0.55 -14.07
N LEU A 218 -25.22 0.78 -14.11
CA LEU A 218 -25.35 1.58 -15.34
C LEU A 218 -24.01 2.24 -15.66
N LEU A 219 -23.62 2.22 -16.92
CA LEU A 219 -22.36 2.81 -17.39
C LEU A 219 -22.56 4.21 -17.95
N PRO A 220 -21.62 5.15 -17.75
CA PRO A 220 -21.64 6.38 -18.52
C PRO A 220 -21.40 6.06 -20.00
N LEU A 221 -22.05 6.80 -20.91
CA LEU A 221 -21.66 6.85 -22.31
C LEU A 221 -20.34 7.65 -22.48
N SER A 222 -19.27 7.20 -21.83
CA SER A 222 -17.94 7.80 -21.88
C SER A 222 -17.25 7.56 -23.21
N TYR A 223 -16.19 8.32 -23.47
CA TYR A 223 -15.33 8.10 -24.64
C TYR A 223 -14.87 6.64 -24.76
N ASP A 224 -14.49 6.00 -23.65
CA ASP A 224 -14.07 4.60 -23.64
C ASP A 224 -15.19 3.65 -24.05
N VAL A 225 -16.39 3.84 -23.49
CA VAL A 225 -17.58 3.02 -23.80
C VAL A 225 -18.00 3.18 -25.26
N ILE A 226 -18.01 4.42 -25.76
CA ILE A 226 -18.34 4.73 -27.16
C ILE A 226 -17.33 4.11 -28.12
N ASN A 227 -16.03 4.26 -27.86
CA ASN A 227 -14.99 3.65 -28.70
C ASN A 227 -15.00 2.14 -28.64
N PHE A 228 -15.36 1.56 -27.49
CA PHE A 228 -15.51 0.12 -27.37
C PHE A 228 -16.65 -0.40 -28.24
N LEU A 229 -17.79 0.28 -28.25
CA LEU A 229 -18.91 -0.05 -29.14
C LEU A 229 -18.51 0.01 -30.62
N ASP A 230 -17.82 1.08 -31.04
CA ASP A 230 -17.37 1.25 -32.43
C ASP A 230 -16.35 0.18 -32.89
N ARG A 231 -15.60 -0.45 -31.98
CA ARG A 231 -14.66 -1.54 -32.34
C ARG A 231 -15.37 -2.85 -32.68
N TYR A 232 -16.60 -3.05 -32.21
CA TYR A 232 -17.32 -4.31 -32.34
C TYR A 232 -18.37 -4.28 -33.44
N GLU A 233 -19.03 -3.14 -33.63
CA GLU A 233 -19.97 -2.94 -34.71
C GLU A 233 -19.80 -1.52 -35.26
N ASP A 234 -19.47 -1.43 -36.54
CA ASP A 234 -19.24 -0.16 -37.22
C ASP A 234 -20.48 0.74 -37.04
N ASN A 235 -20.26 2.01 -36.64
CA ASN A 235 -21.24 3.11 -36.62
C ASN A 235 -22.11 3.25 -35.35
N ILE A 236 -22.05 2.36 -34.35
CA ILE A 236 -22.82 2.55 -33.10
C ILE A 236 -22.26 3.73 -32.29
N GLY A 237 -20.98 3.69 -31.98
CA GLY A 237 -20.29 4.72 -31.19
C GLY A 237 -20.31 6.08 -31.89
N SER A 238 -20.07 6.11 -33.20
CA SER A 238 -20.11 7.35 -33.98
C SER A 238 -21.49 8.02 -33.97
N ARG A 239 -22.58 7.23 -34.05
CA ARG A 239 -23.96 7.74 -33.90
C ARG A 239 -24.24 8.25 -32.48
N LEU A 240 -23.79 7.52 -31.45
CA LEU A 240 -23.93 7.95 -30.05
C LEU A 240 -23.15 9.24 -29.79
N GLN A 241 -21.93 9.35 -30.29
CA GLN A 241 -21.11 10.56 -30.16
C GLN A 241 -21.77 11.76 -30.83
N GLN A 242 -22.34 11.59 -32.03
CA GLN A 242 -23.08 12.65 -32.71
C GLN A 242 -24.33 13.08 -31.93
N ALA A 243 -25.11 12.12 -31.42
CA ALA A 243 -26.31 12.39 -30.65
C ALA A 243 -25.98 13.14 -29.35
N LEU A 244 -24.95 12.70 -28.62
CA LEU A 244 -24.46 13.34 -27.41
C LEU A 244 -23.97 14.77 -27.68
N ALA A 245 -23.18 15.00 -28.74
CA ALA A 245 -22.70 16.33 -29.10
C ALA A 245 -23.82 17.35 -29.34
N HIS A 246 -25.00 16.90 -29.78
CA HIS A 246 -26.18 17.74 -30.01
C HIS A 246 -27.21 17.69 -28.87
N LYS A 247 -26.91 16.98 -27.77
CA LYS A 247 -27.84 16.71 -26.66
C LYS A 247 -29.16 16.07 -27.12
N ASP A 248 -29.12 15.28 -28.19
CA ASP A 248 -30.28 14.55 -28.74
C ASP A 248 -30.45 13.21 -28.02
N PHE A 249 -31.03 13.25 -26.82
CA PHE A 249 -31.23 12.07 -25.98
C PHE A 249 -32.27 11.08 -26.53
N GLU A 250 -33.18 11.53 -27.39
CA GLU A 250 -34.11 10.62 -28.08
C GLU A 250 -33.36 9.78 -29.11
N LEU A 251 -32.45 10.39 -29.87
CA LEU A 251 -31.57 9.65 -30.79
C LEU A 251 -30.65 8.68 -30.04
N VAL A 252 -30.11 9.07 -28.87
CA VAL A 252 -29.32 8.13 -28.02
C VAL A 252 -30.16 6.91 -27.66
N LYS A 253 -31.41 7.12 -27.23
CA LYS A 253 -32.34 6.04 -26.87
C LYS A 253 -32.64 5.14 -28.07
N GLU A 254 -32.88 5.73 -29.25
CA GLU A 254 -33.12 5.00 -30.50
C GLU A 254 -31.92 4.12 -30.87
N VAL A 255 -30.71 4.67 -30.85
CA VAL A 255 -29.48 3.93 -31.17
C VAL A 255 -29.27 2.74 -30.21
N ILE A 256 -29.43 2.94 -28.90
CA ILE A 256 -29.29 1.86 -27.91
C ILE A 256 -30.35 0.77 -28.14
N LYS A 257 -31.58 1.17 -28.43
CA LYS A 257 -32.71 0.24 -28.66
C LYS A 257 -32.53 -0.59 -29.92
N GLU A 258 -32.15 0.03 -31.04
CA GLU A 258 -31.89 -0.64 -32.31
C GLU A 258 -30.81 -1.70 -32.20
N ASN A 259 -29.79 -1.45 -31.37
CA ASN A 259 -28.59 -2.28 -31.27
C ASN A 259 -28.54 -3.14 -29.99
N LYS A 260 -29.67 -3.28 -29.27
CA LYS A 260 -29.73 -4.02 -28.00
C LYS A 260 -29.16 -5.44 -28.12
N ASP A 261 -29.47 -6.14 -29.21
CA ASP A 261 -29.07 -7.53 -29.41
C ASP A 261 -27.56 -7.69 -29.66
N THR A 262 -26.86 -6.63 -30.06
CA THR A 262 -25.39 -6.60 -30.12
C THR A 262 -24.78 -6.10 -28.81
N ILE A 263 -25.33 -5.03 -28.25
CA ILE A 263 -24.78 -4.38 -27.05
C ILE A 263 -24.91 -5.30 -25.83
N LYS A 264 -26.08 -5.91 -25.61
CA LYS A 264 -26.33 -6.69 -24.40
C LYS A 264 -25.33 -7.86 -24.21
N PRO A 265 -25.10 -8.75 -25.20
CA PRO A 265 -24.10 -9.81 -25.06
C PRO A 265 -22.67 -9.30 -24.88
N LEU A 266 -22.34 -8.16 -25.50
CA LEU A 266 -21.01 -7.56 -25.40
C LEU A 266 -20.72 -7.13 -23.95
N PHE A 267 -21.67 -6.48 -23.30
CA PHE A 267 -21.52 -5.99 -21.94
C PHE A 267 -21.78 -7.08 -20.87
N GLU A 268 -22.55 -8.14 -21.17
CA GLU A 268 -22.64 -9.34 -20.32
C GLU A 268 -21.30 -10.09 -20.20
N SER A 269 -20.36 -9.86 -21.12
CA SER A 269 -19.01 -10.43 -21.06
C SER A 269 -18.02 -9.65 -20.19
N LEU A 270 -18.43 -8.50 -19.65
CA LEU A 270 -17.57 -7.67 -18.80
C LEU A 270 -17.37 -8.26 -17.41
N THR A 271 -16.16 -8.08 -16.90
CA THR A 271 -15.84 -8.31 -15.50
C THR A 271 -15.62 -6.96 -14.84
N ILE A 272 -16.26 -6.76 -13.69
CA ILE A 272 -15.92 -5.62 -12.82
C ILE A 272 -15.04 -6.14 -11.70
N ASN A 273 -13.87 -5.54 -11.59
CA ASN A 273 -13.07 -5.61 -10.38
C ASN A 273 -13.18 -4.27 -9.70
N TYR A 274 -13.84 -4.28 -8.56
CA TYR A 274 -13.81 -3.14 -7.65
C TYR A 274 -13.05 -3.52 -6.39
N SER A 275 -12.33 -2.54 -5.86
CA SER A 275 -11.61 -2.61 -4.60
C SER A 275 -12.22 -1.61 -3.64
N ILE A 276 -12.50 -2.03 -2.42
CA ILE A 276 -12.89 -1.14 -1.31
C ILE A 276 -11.91 -1.39 -0.18
N ALA A 277 -11.14 -0.37 0.22
CA ALA A 277 -10.15 -0.51 1.28
C ALA A 277 -9.28 -1.78 1.11
N TYR A 278 -8.87 -2.08 -0.13
CA TYR A 278 -8.08 -3.24 -0.57
C TYR A 278 -8.79 -4.62 -0.59
N ASN A 279 -10.11 -4.69 -0.40
CA ASN A 279 -10.89 -5.90 -0.60
C ASN A 279 -11.36 -6.03 -2.06
N TYR A 280 -10.95 -7.11 -2.72
CA TYR A 280 -11.31 -7.41 -4.10
C TYR A 280 -12.60 -8.22 -4.18
N TYR A 281 -13.52 -7.78 -5.02
CA TYR A 281 -14.75 -8.50 -5.32
C TYR A 281 -14.78 -8.86 -6.81
N GLU A 282 -14.83 -10.16 -7.10
CA GLU A 282 -14.93 -10.72 -8.45
C GLU A 282 -16.36 -11.19 -8.72
N LYS A 283 -17.30 -10.24 -8.86
CA LYS A 283 -18.63 -10.55 -9.39
C LYS A 283 -18.88 -9.67 -10.60
N SER A 284 -19.06 -10.29 -11.76
CA SER A 284 -19.57 -9.61 -12.96
C SER A 284 -20.98 -9.08 -12.67
N PRO A 285 -21.16 -7.76 -12.59
CA PRO A 285 -22.47 -7.17 -12.41
C PRO A 285 -23.21 -7.14 -13.74
N GLN A 286 -24.53 -7.15 -13.65
CA GLN A 286 -25.38 -7.05 -14.82
C GLN A 286 -25.46 -5.59 -15.28
N ILE A 287 -25.02 -5.32 -16.51
CA ILE A 287 -25.13 -3.98 -17.07
C ILE A 287 -26.56 -3.81 -17.62
N LYS A 288 -27.34 -2.96 -16.95
CA LYS A 288 -28.76 -2.74 -17.28
C LYS A 288 -28.97 -1.65 -18.32
N GLY A 289 -27.96 -0.82 -18.56
CA GLY A 289 -28.08 0.34 -19.43
C GLY A 289 -26.93 1.32 -19.30
N PHE A 290 -27.15 2.47 -19.90
CA PHE A 290 -26.19 3.58 -19.93
C PHE A 290 -26.82 4.86 -19.39
N PHE A 291 -26.00 5.86 -19.11
CA PHE A 291 -26.47 7.20 -18.81
C PHE A 291 -25.59 8.27 -19.46
N ALA A 292 -26.16 9.46 -19.62
CA ALA A 292 -25.45 10.65 -20.07
C ALA A 292 -25.82 11.86 -19.23
N ASP A 293 -24.82 12.62 -18.80
CA ASP A 293 -24.99 13.82 -17.98
C ASP A 293 -25.74 14.91 -18.78
N THR A 294 -26.77 15.48 -18.16
CA THR A 294 -27.61 16.52 -18.77
C THR A 294 -27.17 17.94 -18.39
N SER A 295 -26.31 18.08 -17.38
CA SER A 295 -25.99 19.33 -16.68
C SER A 295 -24.76 20.06 -17.22
N LEU A 296 -23.92 19.41 -18.04
CA LEU A 296 -22.68 20.00 -18.53
C LEU A 296 -22.92 21.04 -19.64
N ASN A 297 -22.31 22.22 -19.48
CA ASN A 297 -22.31 23.30 -20.46
C ASN A 297 -21.23 23.07 -21.51
N ASP A 298 -21.61 23.27 -22.77
CA ASP A 298 -20.84 23.38 -24.03
C ASP A 298 -19.83 22.28 -24.42
N GLU A 299 -19.47 21.37 -23.52
CA GLU A 299 -18.79 20.11 -23.86
C GLU A 299 -19.58 18.98 -23.21
N VAL A 300 -20.18 18.09 -24.02
CA VAL A 300 -20.78 16.85 -23.51
C VAL A 300 -19.66 15.91 -23.12
N TYR A 301 -19.05 16.21 -21.99
CA TYR A 301 -18.04 15.39 -21.35
C TYR A 301 -18.78 14.38 -20.49
N THR A 302 -19.15 13.22 -21.05
CA THR A 302 -19.73 12.19 -20.18
C THR A 302 -18.68 11.85 -19.13
N PRO A 303 -18.98 11.92 -17.81
CA PRO A 303 -17.99 11.71 -16.79
C PRO A 303 -17.48 10.27 -16.91
N GLY A 304 -16.32 10.08 -17.53
CA GLY A 304 -15.65 8.79 -17.66
C GLY A 304 -15.27 8.19 -16.31
N GLU A 305 -15.46 8.97 -15.26
CA GLU A 305 -15.09 8.75 -13.88
C GLU A 305 -16.27 8.30 -12.99
N LEU A 306 -17.52 8.40 -13.45
CA LEU A 306 -18.73 8.10 -12.67
C LEU A 306 -19.36 6.74 -13.04
N LEU A 307 -19.70 5.92 -12.05
CA LEU A 307 -20.41 4.64 -12.24
C LEU A 307 -21.69 4.58 -11.42
N CYS A 308 -22.80 4.13 -12.01
CA CYS A 308 -24.03 3.92 -11.25
C CYS A 308 -24.12 2.48 -10.73
N LEU A 309 -24.36 2.33 -9.45
CA LEU A 309 -24.49 1.06 -8.76
C LEU A 309 -25.93 0.82 -8.29
N SER A 310 -26.34 -0.45 -8.27
CA SER A 310 -27.55 -0.91 -7.55
C SER A 310 -27.42 -0.62 -6.06
N ASP A 311 -28.54 -0.50 -5.35
CA ASP A 311 -28.52 -0.07 -3.94
C ASP A 311 -27.72 -1.03 -3.04
N ASP A 312 -27.73 -2.34 -3.28
CA ASP A 312 -26.92 -3.30 -2.52
C ASP A 312 -25.40 -3.16 -2.77
N LEU A 313 -25.01 -2.74 -3.97
CA LEU A 313 -23.63 -2.43 -4.30
C LEU A 313 -23.26 -1.03 -3.79
N TYR A 314 -24.20 -0.08 -3.77
CA TYR A 314 -23.97 1.30 -3.38
C TYR A 314 -24.00 1.53 -1.87
N GLU A 315 -24.89 0.86 -1.13
CA GLU A 315 -25.09 0.99 0.32
C GLU A 315 -23.81 0.79 1.14
N PRO A 316 -22.93 -0.19 0.84
CA PRO A 316 -21.64 -0.30 1.51
C PRO A 316 -20.76 0.94 1.39
N TYR A 317 -20.90 1.71 0.30
CA TYR A 317 -20.25 3.02 0.13
C TYR A 317 -21.05 4.14 0.80
N GLY A 318 -22.36 4.00 0.94
CA GLY A 318 -23.28 5.00 1.47
C GLY A 318 -22.89 5.54 2.86
N ASP A 319 -22.25 4.72 3.70
CA ASP A 319 -21.69 5.14 4.98
C ASP A 319 -20.62 6.24 4.87
N PHE A 320 -20.03 6.42 3.69
CA PHE A 320 -19.00 7.41 3.38
C PHE A 320 -19.53 8.70 2.73
N ARG A 321 -20.85 8.81 2.46
CA ARG A 321 -21.43 10.08 1.97
C ARG A 321 -21.17 11.21 2.97
N GLY A 322 -20.80 12.39 2.46
CA GLY A 322 -20.49 13.56 3.29
C GLY A 322 -19.24 13.42 4.18
N ARG A 323 -18.49 12.31 4.11
CA ARG A 323 -17.24 12.17 4.86
C ARG A 323 -16.12 12.92 4.14
N ILE A 324 -15.86 14.15 4.58
CA ILE A 324 -14.73 14.95 4.07
C ILE A 324 -13.36 14.52 4.64
N PHE A 325 -13.36 13.64 5.66
CA PHE A 325 -12.14 13.18 6.31
C PHE A 325 -11.69 11.84 5.73
N SER A 326 -10.61 11.87 4.95
CA SER A 326 -10.02 10.65 4.38
C SER A 326 -9.18 9.89 5.41
N HIS A 327 -8.51 10.59 6.34
CA HIS A 327 -7.59 10.00 7.32
C HIS A 327 -7.57 10.83 8.62
N ALA A 328 -7.15 10.20 9.72
CA ALA A 328 -6.87 10.86 10.99
C ALA A 328 -5.36 10.88 11.26
N ILE A 329 -4.83 12.05 11.63
CA ILE A 329 -3.42 12.21 12.02
C ILE A 329 -3.31 12.10 13.53
N THR A 330 -2.41 11.25 14.00
CA THR A 330 -2.13 11.04 15.43
C THR A 330 -0.63 11.11 15.67
N PRO A 331 -0.17 11.61 16.83
CA PRO A 331 1.22 11.47 17.22
C PRO A 331 1.62 9.98 17.27
N MET A 332 2.85 9.70 16.85
CA MET A 332 3.43 8.36 16.92
C MET A 332 3.61 7.98 18.41
N PRO A 333 3.14 6.80 18.85
CA PRO A 333 3.35 6.36 20.22
C PRO A 333 4.85 6.21 20.54
N GLU A 334 5.30 6.77 21.65
CA GLU A 334 6.72 6.66 22.08
C GLU A 334 7.02 5.32 22.76
N SER A 335 6.01 4.67 23.34
CA SER A 335 6.20 3.40 24.06
C SER A 335 6.18 2.21 23.12
N MET A 336 7.06 1.23 23.37
CA MET A 336 7.09 -0.05 22.62
C MET A 336 5.73 -0.78 22.65
N GLU A 337 4.98 -0.67 23.75
CA GLU A 337 3.64 -1.23 23.86
C GLU A 337 2.66 -0.52 22.92
N GLY A 338 2.70 0.82 22.88
CA GLY A 338 1.89 1.63 21.97
C GLY A 338 2.20 1.32 20.50
N ILE A 339 3.48 1.26 20.13
CA ILE A 339 3.93 0.90 18.78
C ILE A 339 3.46 -0.50 18.42
N ARG A 340 3.56 -1.48 19.34
CA ARG A 340 3.08 -2.85 19.09
C ARG A 340 1.56 -2.89 18.90
N LYS A 341 0.78 -2.14 19.71
CA LYS A 341 -0.68 -2.05 19.56
C LYS A 341 -1.05 -1.45 18.20
N ALA A 342 -0.42 -0.35 17.82
CA ALA A 342 -0.60 0.31 16.53
C ALA A 342 -0.27 -0.65 15.37
N ALA A 343 0.90 -1.31 15.39
CA ALA A 343 1.26 -2.29 14.37
C ALA A 343 0.28 -3.47 14.32
N THR A 344 -0.16 -3.97 15.48
CA THR A 344 -1.14 -5.07 15.54
C THR A 344 -2.49 -4.66 14.96
N PHE A 345 -2.92 -3.42 15.17
CA PHE A 345 -4.13 -2.87 14.58
C PHE A 345 -4.05 -2.85 13.05
N ASN A 346 -2.93 -2.40 12.47
CA ASN A 346 -2.74 -2.35 11.02
C ASN A 346 -2.73 -3.74 10.37
N TYR A 347 -2.11 -4.73 11.01
CA TYR A 347 -1.93 -6.08 10.42
C TYR A 347 -2.99 -7.12 10.80
N ARG A 348 -3.85 -6.88 11.81
CA ARG A 348 -4.95 -7.80 12.11
C ARG A 348 -6.15 -7.45 11.23
N GLN A 349 -6.27 -8.15 10.11
CA GLN A 349 -7.46 -8.10 9.26
C GLN A 349 -8.68 -8.65 10.03
N PRO A 350 -9.75 -7.86 10.22
CA PRO A 350 -11.04 -8.43 10.57
C PRO A 350 -11.54 -9.29 9.39
N LYS A 351 -12.19 -10.41 9.68
CA LYS A 351 -12.73 -11.31 8.64
C LYS A 351 -13.87 -10.66 7.84
N GLU A 352 -14.52 -9.64 8.40
CA GLU A 352 -15.60 -8.85 7.80
C GLU A 352 -15.52 -7.40 8.34
N GLY A 353 -15.76 -6.39 7.50
CA GLY A 353 -15.85 -4.97 7.89
C GLY A 353 -14.88 -4.00 7.17
N ILE A 354 -15.03 -2.71 7.44
CA ILE A 354 -14.16 -1.63 6.94
C ILE A 354 -12.83 -1.64 7.70
N LEU A 355 -11.71 -1.62 6.97
CA LEU A 355 -10.36 -1.60 7.52
C LEU A 355 -9.76 -0.19 7.41
N PHE A 356 -9.28 0.34 8.53
CA PHE A 356 -8.42 1.53 8.52
C PHE A 356 -6.96 1.10 8.60
N THR A 357 -6.20 1.40 7.55
CA THR A 357 -4.75 1.16 7.56
C THR A 357 -4.04 2.33 8.20
N MET A 358 -2.97 2.04 8.93
CA MET A 358 -2.05 3.10 9.34
C MET A 358 -1.07 3.38 8.22
N GLN A 359 -0.85 4.65 7.95
CA GLN A 359 0.12 5.12 6.97
C GLN A 359 1.19 5.95 7.69
N ASN A 360 2.46 5.69 7.38
CA ASN A 360 3.61 6.47 7.84
C ASN A 360 4.78 6.27 6.88
N GLU A 361 5.86 7.02 7.13
CA GLU A 361 7.16 6.95 6.44
C GLU A 361 7.68 5.52 6.15
N ILE A 362 7.36 4.58 7.04
CA ILE A 362 7.93 3.23 7.04
C ILE A 362 6.97 2.20 6.41
N THR A 363 5.68 2.50 6.32
CA THR A 363 4.65 1.51 5.97
C THR A 363 4.81 1.01 4.53
N SER A 364 5.11 1.89 3.58
CA SER A 364 5.34 1.56 2.17
C SER A 364 6.55 0.64 2.00
N VAL A 365 7.64 0.96 2.69
CA VAL A 365 8.87 0.14 2.72
C VAL A 365 8.58 -1.23 3.33
N LEU A 366 7.82 -1.30 4.42
CA LEU A 366 7.47 -2.57 5.06
C LEU A 366 6.67 -3.48 4.13
N TYR A 367 5.75 -2.96 3.32
CA TYR A 367 4.96 -3.77 2.39
C TYR A 367 5.84 -4.47 1.34
N VAL A 368 6.74 -3.71 0.70
CA VAL A 368 7.67 -4.25 -0.31
C VAL A 368 8.67 -5.22 0.30
N VAL A 369 9.21 -4.87 1.46
CA VAL A 369 10.14 -5.72 2.20
C VAL A 369 9.44 -6.99 2.66
N ASN A 370 8.20 -6.94 3.15
CA ASN A 370 7.48 -8.11 3.65
C ASN A 370 7.29 -9.17 2.56
N SER A 371 6.84 -8.78 1.36
CA SER A 371 6.68 -9.72 0.24
C SER A 371 8.01 -10.39 -0.14
N SER A 372 9.10 -9.62 -0.14
CA SER A 372 10.44 -10.13 -0.42
C SER A 372 10.92 -11.08 0.69
N LEU A 373 10.67 -10.71 1.95
CA LEU A 373 11.02 -11.50 3.13
C LEU A 373 10.25 -12.81 3.20
N GLU A 374 8.97 -12.85 2.85
CA GLU A 374 8.19 -14.09 2.79
C GLU A 374 8.78 -15.07 1.76
N THR A 375 9.15 -14.56 0.60
CA THR A 375 9.81 -15.35 -0.45
C THR A 375 11.17 -15.87 0.02
N PHE A 376 12.03 -15.00 0.58
CA PHE A 376 13.32 -15.41 1.11
C PHE A 376 13.20 -16.35 2.30
N ALA A 377 12.22 -16.17 3.18
CA ALA A 377 11.98 -17.05 4.32
C ALA A 377 11.65 -18.48 3.84
N GLN A 378 10.84 -18.64 2.80
CA GLN A 378 10.57 -19.96 2.21
C GLN A 378 11.84 -20.58 1.63
N VAL A 379 12.60 -19.81 0.84
CA VAL A 379 13.87 -20.29 0.25
C VAL A 379 14.86 -20.70 1.34
N PHE A 380 15.08 -19.85 2.35
CA PHE A 380 15.99 -20.13 3.47
C PHE A 380 15.52 -21.30 4.33
N LEU A 381 14.20 -21.51 4.47
CA LEU A 381 13.67 -22.69 5.15
C LEU A 381 14.07 -23.97 4.41
N TYR A 382 13.86 -24.04 3.09
CA TYR A 382 14.21 -25.22 2.30
C TYR A 382 15.72 -25.47 2.25
N VAL A 383 16.51 -24.41 2.04
CA VAL A 383 17.98 -24.50 2.08
C VAL A 383 18.46 -24.92 3.48
N GLY A 384 17.90 -24.34 4.53
CA GLY A 384 18.21 -24.66 5.92
C GLY A 384 17.89 -26.11 6.28
N LEU A 385 16.74 -26.63 5.85
CA LEU A 385 16.39 -28.05 6.02
C LEU A 385 17.36 -28.98 5.27
N GLY A 386 17.75 -28.61 4.05
CA GLY A 386 18.76 -29.35 3.28
C GLY A 386 20.12 -29.39 3.97
N LEU A 387 20.59 -28.25 4.48
CA LEU A 387 21.84 -28.16 5.24
C LEU A 387 21.77 -28.91 6.57
N ALA A 388 20.65 -28.84 7.28
CA ALA A 388 20.45 -29.58 8.53
C ALA A 388 20.46 -31.10 8.30
N PHE A 389 19.83 -31.57 7.22
CA PHE A 389 19.88 -32.98 6.82
C PHE A 389 21.31 -33.42 6.50
N PHE A 390 22.03 -32.61 5.71
CA PHE A 390 23.42 -32.89 5.36
C PHE A 390 24.32 -32.95 6.60
N ALA A 391 24.15 -32.00 7.53
CA ALA A 391 24.86 -31.97 8.81
C ALA A 391 24.54 -33.22 9.66
N ALA A 392 23.28 -33.67 9.69
CA ALA A 392 22.89 -34.89 10.39
C ALA A 392 23.57 -36.13 9.80
N VAL A 393 23.65 -36.24 8.47
CA VAL A 393 24.34 -37.35 7.79
C VAL A 393 25.84 -37.33 8.08
N LEU A 394 26.49 -36.17 8.02
CA LEU A 394 27.91 -36.01 8.34
C LEU A 394 28.20 -36.38 9.80
N LEU A 395 27.38 -35.89 10.74
CA LEU A 395 27.53 -36.20 12.15
C LEU A 395 27.27 -37.68 12.42
N THR A 396 26.30 -38.29 11.74
CA THR A 396 26.03 -39.74 11.81
C THR A 396 27.26 -40.53 11.35
N ASN A 397 27.90 -40.12 10.26
CA ASN A 397 29.10 -40.76 9.75
C ASN A 397 30.27 -40.64 10.74
N TYR A 398 30.49 -39.43 11.29
CA TYR A 398 31.49 -39.20 12.32
C TYR A 398 31.28 -40.10 13.54
N ILE A 399 30.07 -40.14 14.10
CA ILE A 399 29.74 -40.99 15.26
C ILE A 399 29.90 -42.47 14.90
N SER A 400 29.42 -42.91 13.74
CA SER A 400 29.59 -44.31 13.28
C SER A 400 31.06 -44.72 13.22
N THR A 401 31.90 -43.84 12.70
CA THR A 401 33.35 -44.05 12.56
C THR A 401 34.03 -44.05 13.92
N SER A 402 33.71 -43.08 14.79
CA SER A 402 34.20 -43.00 16.18
C SER A 402 33.89 -44.29 16.95
N ILE A 403 32.65 -44.80 16.84
CA ILE A 403 32.27 -46.06 17.48
C ILE A 403 33.05 -47.23 16.88
N SER A 404 33.27 -47.25 15.57
CA SER A 404 34.05 -48.32 14.92
C SER A 404 35.48 -48.41 15.45
N TYR A 405 36.13 -47.27 15.69
CA TYR A 405 37.48 -47.25 16.29
C TYR A 405 37.48 -47.71 17.76
N LYS A 406 36.38 -47.49 18.50
CA LYS A 406 36.24 -47.88 19.92
C LYS A 406 35.53 -49.22 20.15
N LYS A 407 35.31 -50.05 19.12
CA LYS A 407 34.61 -51.34 19.22
C LYS A 407 35.17 -52.26 20.30
N ARG A 408 36.50 -52.39 20.39
CA ARG A 408 37.17 -53.26 21.37
C ARG A 408 36.92 -52.80 22.81
N GLU A 409 36.97 -51.48 23.05
CA GLU A 409 36.71 -50.88 24.36
C GLU A 409 35.25 -51.10 24.80
N ILE A 410 34.30 -50.93 23.88
CA ILE A 410 32.87 -51.19 24.11
C ILE A 410 32.64 -52.67 24.46
N GLY A 411 33.34 -53.59 23.77
CA GLY A 411 33.29 -55.03 24.06
C GLY A 411 33.76 -55.36 25.47
N ILE A 412 34.85 -54.72 25.92
CA ILE A 412 35.37 -54.87 27.29
C ILE A 412 34.36 -54.31 28.31
N LEU A 413 33.84 -53.10 28.09
CA LEU A 413 32.83 -52.47 28.96
C LEU A 413 31.59 -53.36 29.15
N ARG A 414 31.08 -53.95 28.06
CA ARG A 414 29.93 -54.87 28.12
C ARG A 414 30.26 -56.20 28.80
N ALA A 415 31.50 -56.70 28.68
CA ALA A 415 31.94 -57.92 29.37
C ALA A 415 32.06 -57.73 30.89
N VAL A 416 32.36 -56.51 31.35
CA VAL A 416 32.43 -56.13 32.78
C VAL A 416 31.05 -55.79 33.36
N GLY A 417 30.00 -55.74 32.53
CA GLY A 417 28.60 -55.60 32.98
C GLY A 417 27.87 -54.33 32.54
N ALA A 418 28.48 -53.47 31.71
CA ALA A 418 27.80 -52.28 31.19
C ALA A 418 26.61 -52.65 30.30
N ARG A 419 25.48 -51.97 30.50
CA ARG A 419 24.26 -52.16 29.71
C ARG A 419 24.40 -51.43 28.37
N SER A 420 23.61 -51.86 27.38
CA SER A 420 23.56 -51.17 26.07
C SER A 420 23.12 -49.71 26.18
N SER A 421 22.33 -49.37 27.21
CA SER A 421 21.93 -47.99 27.56
C SER A 421 23.11 -47.14 28.03
N ASP A 422 24.06 -47.74 28.74
CA ASP A 422 25.19 -47.02 29.34
C ASP A 422 26.19 -46.64 28.24
N VAL A 423 26.43 -47.58 27.31
CA VAL A 423 27.20 -47.31 26.09
C VAL A 423 26.50 -46.26 25.22
N PHE A 424 25.17 -46.29 25.11
CA PHE A 424 24.41 -45.24 24.40
C PHE A 424 24.60 -43.87 25.04
N GLY A 425 24.53 -43.79 26.37
CA GLY A 425 24.69 -42.53 27.12
C GLY A 425 26.04 -41.86 26.89
N ILE A 426 27.12 -42.63 26.72
CA ILE A 426 28.47 -42.09 26.44
C ILE A 426 28.48 -41.32 25.10
N PHE A 427 28.07 -41.98 24.01
CA PHE A 427 28.09 -41.38 22.67
C PHE A 427 27.03 -40.29 22.50
N PHE A 428 25.89 -40.43 23.18
CA PHE A 428 24.86 -39.40 23.22
C PHE A 428 25.37 -38.12 23.91
N ASN A 429 26.05 -38.25 25.06
CA ASN A 429 26.64 -37.11 25.76
C ASN A 429 27.76 -36.45 24.94
N GLU A 430 28.58 -37.23 24.23
CA GLU A 430 29.60 -36.68 23.31
C GLU A 430 28.94 -35.83 22.21
N SER A 431 27.86 -36.34 21.63
CA SER A 431 27.09 -35.62 20.60
C SER A 431 26.39 -34.39 21.16
N LEU A 432 25.91 -34.45 22.40
CA LEU A 432 25.29 -33.33 23.10
C LEU A 432 26.30 -32.20 23.35
N ILE A 433 27.54 -32.53 23.78
CA ILE A 433 28.60 -31.53 23.99
C ILE A 433 28.94 -30.83 22.67
N ILE A 434 29.06 -31.59 21.58
CA ILE A 434 29.29 -31.04 20.23
C ILE A 434 28.13 -30.11 19.84
N ALA A 435 26.88 -30.52 20.11
CA ALA A 435 25.69 -29.72 19.82
C ALA A 435 25.69 -28.39 20.59
N LEU A 436 26.08 -28.39 21.86
CA LEU A 436 26.14 -27.18 22.69
C LEU A 436 27.24 -26.22 22.23
N ILE A 437 28.42 -26.73 21.86
CA ILE A 437 29.50 -25.91 21.29
C ILE A 437 29.03 -25.28 19.98
N ASN A 438 28.40 -26.07 19.10
CA ASN A 438 27.84 -25.58 17.86
C ASN A 438 26.77 -24.50 18.10
N PHE A 439 25.85 -24.73 19.03
CA PHE A 439 24.82 -23.75 19.41
C PHE A 439 25.43 -22.40 19.80
N ILE A 440 26.48 -22.38 20.63
CA ILE A 440 27.13 -21.14 21.06
C ILE A 440 27.78 -20.44 19.87
N LEU A 441 28.56 -21.16 19.07
CA LEU A 441 29.25 -20.60 17.91
C LEU A 441 28.27 -20.08 16.86
N ALA A 442 27.22 -20.85 16.55
CA ALA A 442 26.18 -20.48 15.60
C ALA A 442 25.40 -19.25 16.07
N SER A 443 25.06 -19.18 17.37
CA SER A 443 24.35 -18.04 17.95
C SER A 443 25.17 -16.76 17.87
N VAL A 444 26.47 -16.82 18.21
CA VAL A 444 27.37 -15.66 18.11
C VAL A 444 27.56 -15.25 16.64
N ALA A 445 27.85 -16.20 15.76
CA ALA A 445 28.04 -15.92 14.34
C ALA A 445 26.78 -15.28 13.72
N THR A 446 25.60 -15.83 14.01
CA THR A 446 24.32 -15.28 13.52
C THR A 446 24.08 -13.89 14.09
N GLY A 447 24.32 -13.66 15.38
CA GLY A 447 24.19 -12.34 15.99
C GLY A 447 25.08 -11.28 15.32
N VAL A 448 26.34 -11.61 15.05
CA VAL A 448 27.29 -10.72 14.36
C VAL A 448 26.86 -10.47 12.90
N THR A 449 26.48 -11.52 12.16
CA THR A 449 26.00 -11.39 10.79
C THR A 449 24.74 -10.52 10.70
N VAL A 450 23.78 -10.72 11.60
CA VAL A 450 22.56 -9.91 11.67
C VAL A 450 22.89 -8.44 11.95
N PHE A 451 23.83 -8.17 12.86
CA PHE A 451 24.26 -6.80 13.16
C PHE A 451 24.89 -6.12 11.92
N ILE A 452 25.81 -6.81 11.23
CA ILE A 452 26.48 -6.29 10.03
C ILE A 452 25.45 -6.02 8.93
N LEU A 453 24.57 -6.98 8.63
CA LEU A 453 23.57 -6.84 7.58
C LEU A 453 22.59 -5.70 7.88
N ASN A 454 22.10 -5.57 9.11
CA ASN A 454 21.25 -4.44 9.47
C ASN A 454 21.97 -3.08 9.33
N THR A 455 23.28 -3.04 9.61
CA THR A 455 24.08 -1.82 9.45
C THR A 455 24.24 -1.44 7.98
N VAL A 456 24.54 -2.43 7.13
CA VAL A 456 24.61 -2.26 5.67
C VAL A 456 23.27 -1.79 5.12
N PHE A 457 22.16 -2.43 5.50
CA PHE A 457 20.82 -2.04 5.05
C PHE A 457 20.43 -0.62 5.48
N ARG A 458 20.82 -0.19 6.68
CA ARG A 458 20.56 1.19 7.13
C ARG A 458 21.43 2.22 6.42
N ARG A 459 22.70 1.90 6.18
CA ARG A 459 23.67 2.85 5.62
C ARG A 459 23.62 2.94 4.11
N ASP A 460 23.61 1.79 3.44
CA ASP A 460 23.79 1.70 1.98
C ASP A 460 22.45 1.69 1.24
N TYR A 461 21.33 1.51 1.95
CA TYR A 461 19.98 1.53 1.37
C TYR A 461 19.03 2.54 2.05
N ASN A 462 19.55 3.36 2.98
CA ASN A 462 18.80 4.40 3.70
C ASN A 462 17.51 3.92 4.40
N LEU A 463 17.42 2.63 4.75
CA LEU A 463 16.24 2.05 5.38
C LEU A 463 16.14 2.44 6.86
N LEU A 464 14.98 2.96 7.27
CA LEU A 464 14.68 3.31 8.67
C LEU A 464 14.38 2.10 9.58
N ILE A 465 14.30 0.90 9.01
CA ILE A 465 13.86 -0.30 9.71
C ILE A 465 15.00 -1.20 10.18
N THR A 466 14.70 -2.04 11.17
CA THR A 466 15.54 -3.19 11.50
C THR A 466 15.08 -4.37 10.67
N PHE A 467 15.90 -4.80 9.73
CA PHE A 467 15.54 -5.80 8.73
C PHE A 467 15.53 -7.23 9.30
N LEU A 468 16.58 -7.59 10.04
CA LEU A 468 16.74 -8.91 10.65
C LEU A 468 16.68 -8.81 12.18
N LEU A 469 15.80 -9.61 12.79
CA LEU A 469 15.58 -9.60 14.23
C LEU A 469 16.20 -10.87 14.85
N PHE A 470 17.20 -10.67 15.71
CA PHE A 470 17.83 -11.74 16.47
C PHE A 470 17.44 -11.65 17.94
N GLY A 471 16.35 -12.36 18.29
CA GLY A 471 15.80 -12.38 19.64
C GLY A 471 15.86 -13.77 20.29
N ILE A 472 15.24 -13.87 21.47
CA ILE A 472 15.21 -15.11 22.27
C ILE A 472 14.60 -16.30 21.50
N ARG A 473 13.63 -16.03 20.62
CA ARG A 473 12.99 -17.05 19.77
C ARG A 473 13.99 -17.68 18.81
N GLN A 474 14.82 -16.87 18.16
CA GLN A 474 15.83 -17.32 17.19
C GLN A 474 16.90 -18.15 17.90
N VAL A 475 17.36 -17.70 19.07
CA VAL A 475 18.30 -18.46 19.92
C VAL A 475 17.69 -19.82 20.30
N GLY A 476 16.42 -19.85 20.70
CA GLY A 476 15.70 -21.10 21.00
C GLY A 476 15.58 -22.04 19.80
N LEU A 477 15.34 -21.52 18.59
CA LEU A 477 15.31 -22.32 17.36
C LEU A 477 16.67 -22.91 17.01
N ILE A 478 17.76 -22.15 17.17
CA ILE A 478 19.14 -22.64 16.93
C ILE A 478 19.48 -23.76 17.93
N LEU A 479 19.12 -23.58 19.21
CA LEU A 479 19.32 -24.61 20.23
C LEU A 479 18.53 -25.87 19.90
N GLY A 480 17.24 -25.71 19.59
CA GLY A 480 16.35 -26.83 19.25
C GLY A 480 16.82 -27.60 18.04
N SER A 481 17.23 -26.91 16.96
CA SER A 481 17.74 -27.57 15.75
C SER A 481 19.07 -28.28 16.01
N SER A 482 19.99 -27.68 16.78
CA SER A 482 21.28 -28.29 17.14
C SER A 482 21.11 -29.58 17.93
N LEU A 483 20.21 -29.58 18.93
CA LEU A 483 19.90 -30.76 19.73
C LEU A 483 19.19 -31.83 18.91
N LEU A 484 18.27 -31.44 18.02
CA LEU A 484 17.55 -32.35 17.14
C LEU A 484 18.49 -33.07 16.17
N VAL A 485 19.41 -32.34 15.53
CA VAL A 485 20.43 -32.91 14.64
C VAL A 485 21.32 -33.89 15.39
N ALA A 486 21.80 -33.52 16.59
CA ALA A 486 22.62 -34.41 17.41
C ALA A 486 21.85 -35.67 17.82
N PHE A 487 20.60 -35.53 18.25
CA PHE A 487 19.76 -36.67 18.61
C PHE A 487 19.57 -37.63 17.43
N ILE A 488 19.17 -37.13 16.26
CA ILE A 488 18.96 -37.96 15.06
C ILE A 488 20.27 -38.66 14.66
N ALA A 489 21.38 -37.92 14.67
CA ALA A 489 22.67 -38.43 14.23
C ALA A 489 23.23 -39.54 15.13
N SER A 490 23.03 -39.44 16.45
CA SER A 490 23.49 -40.47 17.40
C SER A 490 22.54 -41.66 17.45
N PHE A 491 21.24 -41.47 17.21
CA PHE A 491 20.24 -42.51 17.39
C PHE A 491 20.46 -43.71 16.45
N ILE A 492 20.68 -43.46 15.16
CA ILE A 492 20.80 -44.49 14.11
C ILE A 492 22.00 -45.44 14.35
N PRO A 493 23.25 -44.96 14.49
CA PRO A 493 24.42 -45.84 14.63
C PRO A 493 24.45 -46.56 15.97
N VAL A 494 24.00 -45.91 17.04
CA VAL A 494 24.04 -46.51 18.37
C VAL A 494 22.99 -47.61 18.52
N MET A 495 21.78 -47.46 17.95
CA MET A 495 20.80 -48.55 17.91
C MET A 495 21.33 -49.79 17.17
N ARG A 496 22.03 -49.61 16.05
CA ARG A 496 22.62 -50.74 15.31
C ARG A 496 23.63 -51.53 16.15
N ILE A 497 24.34 -50.87 17.06
CA ILE A 497 25.39 -51.48 17.87
C ILE A 497 24.85 -52.08 19.16
N ALA A 498 23.87 -51.43 19.80
CA ALA A 498 23.15 -51.96 20.95
C ALA A 498 22.51 -53.34 20.68
N ARG A 499 22.14 -53.62 19.42
CA ARG A 499 21.54 -54.89 18.97
C ARG A 499 22.56 -55.99 18.62
N LYS A 500 23.86 -55.68 18.49
CA LYS A 500 24.89 -56.70 18.21
C LYS A 500 25.27 -57.47 19.49
N LYS A 501 25.51 -58.79 19.35
CA LYS A 501 25.88 -59.66 20.47
C LYS A 501 27.33 -59.35 20.93
N PRO A 502 27.63 -59.44 22.24
CA PRO A 502 28.96 -59.09 22.79
C PRO A 502 30.12 -59.89 22.17
N ILE A 503 29.86 -61.13 21.77
CA ILE A 503 30.89 -62.04 21.24
C ILE A 503 31.33 -61.67 19.80
N ASP A 504 30.46 -61.02 19.03
CA ASP A 504 30.78 -60.57 17.67
C ASP A 504 31.67 -59.32 17.70
N ALA A 505 31.50 -58.46 18.71
CA ALA A 505 32.29 -57.25 18.91
C ALA A 505 33.77 -57.53 19.27
N ILE A 506 34.07 -58.67 19.91
CA ILE A 506 35.42 -59.04 20.36
C ILE A 506 36.21 -59.75 19.26
N ASN A 507 35.54 -60.48 18.36
CA ASN A 507 36.18 -61.27 17.30
C ASN A 507 36.34 -60.52 15.97
N ASN A 508 36.08 -59.21 15.93
CA ASN A 508 36.22 -58.38 14.72
C ASN A 508 35.44 -58.92 13.50
N ARG A 509 34.27 -59.55 13.72
CA ARG A 509 33.32 -59.96 12.67
C ARG A 509 32.05 -59.12 12.68
#